data_AF-A0AAW7ZD31-F1
#
_entry.id   AF-A0AAW7ZD31-F1
#
_cell.length_a   1.000
_cell.length_b   1.000
_cell.length_c   1.000
_cell.angle_alpha   90.00
_cell.angle_beta   90.00
_cell.angle_gamma   90.00
#
_symmetry.space_group_name_H-M   'P 1'
#
loop_
_entity.id
_entity.type
_entity.pdbx_description
1 polymer ?
#
loop_
_entity_poly.entity_id
_entity_poly.type
_entity_poly.pdbx_seq_one_letter_code
_entity_poly.pdbx_strand_id
1 'polypeptide(L)'
;MSVFYFFNPNNKLGINYMSPTLYGGFLPHPYADLECPNMYLDFCLEDIKQNDLRSRTNAFSNCKKAIHLRVDLILNQYGLLMPNIKCDFPTKLQIVELVGLLPTLMLKNINDERNLIEHDYRVPEEKRVKEVIDVAELLYMATDKILGKTPIEVIIGFDTEPLHRVMRIEPQKGQLEFFGIKAKKEEVMKFNEDFNIYFIKEKLRGIDGRILPFYEIDEEVCNRIDLSYTNRENWELIINQLYSIVKNDAFNNTGAYKENCISTVVHIPISSMHETALSDFLIRNFNSRLKK
;
A
#
# COMPACT_ATOMS: atom_id res chain seq x y z
N MET A 1 8.13 4.88 -19.02
CA MET A 1 8.84 4.75 -17.74
C MET A 1 9.92 3.74 -17.98
N SER A 2 11.14 4.22 -18.21
CA SER A 2 12.32 3.37 -18.34
C SER A 2 13.07 3.49 -17.02
N VAL A 3 13.43 2.36 -16.40
CA VAL A 3 14.16 2.38 -15.13
C VAL A 3 15.65 2.41 -15.45
N PHE A 4 16.26 3.59 -15.32
CA PHE A 4 17.71 3.73 -15.51
C PHE A 4 18.41 3.33 -14.22
N TYR A 5 19.26 2.30 -14.29
CA TYR A 5 20.09 1.87 -13.16
C TYR A 5 21.51 2.40 -13.35
N PHE A 6 22.06 2.98 -12.29
CA PHE A 6 23.45 3.43 -12.24
C PHE A 6 24.17 2.64 -11.16
N PHE A 7 24.91 1.61 -11.57
CA PHE A 7 25.77 0.84 -10.67
C PHE A 7 27.07 1.58 -10.44
N ASN A 8 27.43 1.85 -9.18
CA ASN A 8 28.80 2.20 -8.81
C ASN A 8 29.35 1.08 -7.90
N PRO A 9 30.25 0.21 -8.41
CA PRO A 9 30.79 -0.91 -7.63
C PRO A 9 31.53 -0.49 -6.35
N ASN A 10 31.90 0.79 -6.22
CA ASN A 10 32.60 1.31 -5.06
C ASN A 10 31.67 1.86 -3.96
N ASN A 11 30.35 1.90 -4.18
CA ASN A 11 29.39 2.46 -3.24
C ASN A 11 28.44 1.38 -2.70
N LYS A 12 28.65 0.94 -1.45
CA LYS A 12 27.86 -0.11 -0.79
C LYS A 12 26.66 0.49 -0.04
N LEU A 13 25.63 0.92 -0.75
CA LEU A 13 24.45 1.59 -0.17
C LEU A 13 23.27 0.65 0.12
N GLY A 14 23.37 -0.64 -0.19
CA GLY A 14 22.29 -1.62 -0.03
C GLY A 14 21.20 -1.48 -1.08
N ILE A 15 19.98 -1.11 -0.67
CA ILE A 15 18.86 -0.88 -1.61
C ILE A 15 19.05 0.44 -2.33
N ASN A 16 18.96 0.39 -3.65
CA ASN A 16 19.13 1.57 -4.49
C ASN A 16 17.79 2.22 -4.86
N TYR A 17 16.71 1.44 -5.02
CA TYR A 17 15.38 1.97 -5.37
C TYR A 17 14.25 0.96 -5.18
N MET A 18 13.01 1.47 -5.13
CA MET A 18 11.77 0.71 -5.31
C MET A 18 10.93 1.37 -6.42
N SER A 19 10.52 0.59 -7.42
CA SER A 19 9.69 1.09 -8.54
C SER A 19 8.42 0.26 -8.67
N PRO A 20 7.22 0.86 -8.51
CA PRO A 20 5.96 0.19 -8.79
C PRO A 20 5.88 -0.35 -10.22
N THR A 21 5.31 -1.55 -10.35
CA THR A 21 5.07 -2.22 -11.64
C THR A 21 3.62 -2.64 -11.80
N LEU A 22 2.91 -2.86 -10.70
CA LEU A 22 1.48 -3.13 -10.70
C LEU A 22 0.83 -2.41 -9.51
N TYR A 23 -0.29 -1.76 -9.80
CA TYR A 23 -1.15 -1.16 -8.79
C TYR A 23 -2.40 -2.03 -8.65
N GLY A 24 -2.87 -2.18 -7.43
CA GLY A 24 -4.10 -2.91 -7.12
C GLY A 24 -5.09 -2.01 -6.41
N GLY A 25 -6.31 -2.50 -6.26
CA GLY A 25 -7.42 -1.80 -5.60
C GLY A 25 -8.58 -2.74 -5.30
N PHE A 26 -8.30 -4.00 -4.93
CA PHE A 26 -9.35 -5.01 -4.77
C PHE A 26 -10.01 -4.91 -3.40
N LEU A 27 -11.35 -4.95 -3.39
CA LEU A 27 -12.11 -5.18 -2.18
C LEU A 27 -11.80 -6.61 -1.65
N PRO A 28 -11.46 -6.78 -0.36
CA PRO A 28 -11.22 -8.10 0.23
C PRO A 28 -12.48 -8.96 0.17
N HIS A 29 -12.38 -10.29 0.16
CA HIS A 29 -13.50 -11.12 0.58
C HIS A 29 -13.71 -10.93 2.11
N PRO A 30 -14.94 -10.81 2.65
CA PRO A 30 -16.25 -10.97 2.00
C PRO A 30 -16.82 -9.71 1.34
N TYR A 31 -16.07 -8.61 1.31
CA TYR A 31 -16.49 -7.30 0.81
C TYR A 31 -16.47 -7.20 -0.73
N ALA A 32 -15.88 -8.17 -1.43
CA ALA A 32 -15.85 -8.25 -2.89
C ALA A 32 -17.25 -8.36 -3.49
N ASP A 33 -18.20 -8.96 -2.76
CA ASP A 33 -19.59 -9.13 -3.18
C ASP A 33 -20.51 -8.02 -2.65
N LEU A 34 -19.98 -7.02 -1.94
CA LEU A 34 -20.79 -5.88 -1.50
C LEU A 34 -21.17 -5.02 -2.70
N GLU A 35 -22.47 -4.80 -2.88
CA GLU A 35 -23.02 -3.96 -3.95
C GLU A 35 -22.44 -2.54 -3.95
N CYS A 36 -22.04 -2.01 -2.78
CA CYS A 36 -21.29 -0.76 -2.69
C CYS A 36 -20.57 -0.64 -1.33
N PRO A 37 -19.23 -0.49 -1.27
CA PRO A 37 -18.51 -0.24 -0.02
C PRO A 37 -18.96 1.01 0.74
N ASN A 38 -19.59 1.97 0.05
CA ASN A 38 -20.07 3.21 0.63
C ASN A 38 -21.49 3.09 1.23
N MET A 39 -22.16 1.93 1.10
CA MET A 39 -23.56 1.75 1.49
C MET A 39 -23.87 2.20 2.93
N TYR A 40 -22.95 1.98 3.88
CA TYR A 40 -23.16 2.37 5.27
C TYR A 40 -23.07 3.87 5.48
N LEU A 41 -22.26 4.58 4.67
CA LEU A 41 -22.23 6.02 4.67
C LEU A 41 -23.53 6.58 4.08
N ASP A 42 -24.00 6.00 2.98
CA ASP A 42 -25.28 6.38 2.36
C ASP A 42 -26.45 6.18 3.32
N PHE A 43 -26.51 5.04 4.03
CA PHE A 43 -27.52 4.80 5.06
C PHE A 43 -27.46 5.82 6.18
N CYS A 44 -26.25 6.19 6.63
CA CYS A 44 -26.06 7.20 7.66
C CYS A 44 -26.61 8.57 7.22
N LEU A 45 -26.36 8.95 5.97
CA LEU A 45 -26.84 10.20 5.37
C LEU A 45 -28.36 10.20 5.14
N GLU A 46 -28.97 9.06 4.83
CA GLU A 46 -30.42 8.95 4.72
C GLU A 46 -31.10 8.99 6.10
N ASP A 47 -30.55 8.28 7.08
CA ASP A 47 -31.08 8.22 8.43
C ASP A 47 -31.13 9.62 9.05
N ILE A 48 -30.04 10.40 8.99
CA ILE A 48 -29.99 11.74 9.64
C ILE A 48 -31.04 12.73 9.10
N LYS A 49 -31.58 12.52 7.87
CA LYS A 49 -32.62 13.37 7.29
C LYS A 49 -33.98 13.23 7.99
N GLN A 50 -34.27 12.08 8.61
CA GLN A 50 -35.55 11.80 9.26
C GLN A 50 -35.70 12.52 10.61
N ASN A 51 -34.58 12.95 11.20
CA ASN A 51 -34.48 13.79 12.40
C ASN A 51 -35.34 13.34 13.60
N ASP A 52 -35.38 12.03 13.85
CA ASP A 52 -36.03 11.43 15.01
C ASP A 52 -35.02 10.68 15.90
N LEU A 53 -35.48 10.17 17.04
CA LEU A 53 -34.60 9.48 18.00
C LEU A 53 -34.01 8.18 17.42
N ARG A 54 -34.83 7.41 16.72
CA ARG A 54 -34.44 6.12 16.13
C ARG A 54 -33.48 6.34 14.99
N SER A 55 -33.78 7.28 14.10
CA SER A 55 -32.89 7.60 12.99
C SER A 55 -31.53 8.13 13.43
N ARG A 56 -31.44 8.91 14.52
CA ARG A 56 -30.14 9.30 15.09
C ARG A 56 -29.28 8.13 15.55
N THR A 57 -29.88 7.17 16.27
CA THR A 57 -29.18 5.96 16.71
C THR A 57 -28.74 5.10 15.52
N ASN A 58 -29.60 4.97 14.50
CA ASN A 58 -29.28 4.26 13.26
C ASN A 58 -28.14 4.94 12.49
N ALA A 59 -28.22 6.26 12.30
CA ALA A 59 -27.19 7.05 11.63
C ALA A 59 -25.84 6.85 12.31
N PHE A 60 -25.76 7.03 13.63
CA PHE A 60 -24.53 6.80 14.38
C PHE A 60 -23.96 5.38 14.17
N SER A 61 -24.82 4.37 14.24
CA SER A 61 -24.44 2.96 14.06
C SER A 61 -23.95 2.67 12.64
N ASN A 62 -24.59 3.24 11.62
CA ASN A 62 -24.23 3.08 10.22
C ASN A 62 -22.92 3.83 9.89
N CYS A 63 -22.74 5.05 10.39
CA CYS A 63 -21.48 5.77 10.24
C CYS A 63 -20.29 5.03 10.89
N LYS A 64 -20.49 4.41 12.05
CA LYS A 64 -19.48 3.53 12.66
C LYS A 64 -19.10 2.37 11.73
N LYS A 65 -20.10 1.66 11.17
CA LYS A 65 -19.83 0.57 10.20
C LYS A 65 -19.08 1.07 8.98
N ALA A 66 -19.43 2.26 8.47
CA ALA A 66 -18.75 2.88 7.34
C ALA A 66 -17.26 3.14 7.65
N ILE A 67 -16.95 3.68 8.83
CA ILE A 67 -15.58 3.92 9.29
C ILE A 67 -14.81 2.61 9.45
N HIS A 68 -15.39 1.61 10.13
CA HIS A 68 -14.75 0.31 10.36
C HIS A 68 -14.44 -0.39 9.03
N LEU A 69 -15.43 -0.45 8.14
CA LEU A 69 -15.27 -1.03 6.81
C LEU A 69 -14.14 -0.32 6.06
N ARG A 70 -14.09 1.01 6.11
CA ARG A 70 -13.08 1.78 5.40
C ARG A 70 -11.66 1.50 5.91
N VAL A 71 -11.49 1.37 7.22
CA VAL A 71 -10.21 0.96 7.83
C VAL A 71 -9.81 -0.45 7.39
N ASP A 72 -10.76 -1.39 7.35
CA ASP A 72 -10.50 -2.76 6.88
C ASP A 72 -10.06 -2.79 5.41
N LEU A 73 -10.68 -1.97 4.55
CA LEU A 73 -10.26 -1.83 3.15
C LEU A 73 -8.83 -1.33 3.02
N ILE A 74 -8.47 -0.30 3.80
CA ILE A 74 -7.11 0.26 3.80
C ILE A 74 -6.11 -0.81 4.25
N LEU A 75 -6.36 -1.49 5.36
CA LEU A 75 -5.49 -2.56 5.84
C LEU A 75 -5.34 -3.67 4.80
N ASN A 76 -6.43 -4.07 4.15
CA ASN A 76 -6.38 -5.11 3.13
C ASN A 76 -5.53 -4.72 1.93
N GLN A 77 -5.61 -3.47 1.51
CA GLN A 77 -4.87 -2.99 0.37
C GLN A 77 -3.34 -3.15 0.53
N TYR A 78 -2.85 -3.13 1.77
CA TYR A 78 -1.45 -3.37 2.13
C TYR A 78 -1.19 -4.80 2.65
N GLY A 79 -2.16 -5.71 2.52
CA GLY A 79 -2.10 -7.09 3.02
C GLY A 79 -2.07 -7.23 4.53
N LEU A 80 -2.42 -6.17 5.27
CA LEU A 80 -2.43 -6.16 6.72
C LEU A 80 -3.75 -6.66 7.32
N LEU A 81 -4.84 -6.74 6.54
CA LEU A 81 -6.15 -7.14 7.08
C LEU A 81 -6.18 -8.63 7.46
N MET A 82 -5.93 -9.53 6.52
CA MET A 82 -6.10 -10.97 6.72
C MET A 82 -5.38 -11.56 7.94
N PRO A 83 -4.09 -11.28 8.18
CA PRO A 83 -3.39 -11.82 9.33
C PRO A 83 -3.82 -11.15 10.65
N ASN A 84 -4.49 -9.99 10.57
CA ASN A 84 -4.94 -9.19 11.71
C ASN A 84 -6.48 -9.09 11.76
N ILE A 85 -7.21 -9.99 11.08
CA ILE A 85 -8.68 -9.88 10.93
C ILE A 85 -9.41 -10.01 12.26
N LYS A 86 -8.84 -10.79 13.19
CA LYS A 86 -9.35 -11.03 14.54
C LYS A 86 -8.98 -9.92 15.54
N CYS A 87 -8.14 -8.97 15.14
CA CYS A 87 -7.80 -7.83 15.99
C CYS A 87 -9.03 -6.94 16.19
N ASP A 88 -9.14 -6.38 17.39
CA ASP A 88 -10.17 -5.39 17.68
C ASP A 88 -9.90 -4.09 16.91
N PHE A 89 -10.92 -3.23 16.84
CA PHE A 89 -10.81 -1.97 16.11
C PHE A 89 -9.70 -1.05 16.64
N PRO A 90 -9.49 -0.89 17.97
CA PRO A 90 -8.34 -0.16 18.50
C PRO A 90 -6.99 -0.68 17.99
N THR A 91 -6.77 -1.99 17.97
CA THR A 91 -5.52 -2.58 17.44
C THR A 91 -5.38 -2.32 15.94
N LYS A 92 -6.47 -2.41 15.17
CA LYS A 92 -6.47 -2.04 13.75
C LYS A 92 -6.07 -0.57 13.53
N LEU A 93 -6.56 0.35 14.35
CA LEU A 93 -6.15 1.76 14.31
C LEU A 93 -4.65 1.93 14.66
N GLN A 94 -4.12 1.17 15.61
CA GLN A 94 -2.67 1.20 15.91
C GLN A 94 -1.85 0.76 14.69
N ILE A 95 -2.29 -0.30 13.99
CA ILE A 95 -1.60 -0.76 12.77
C ILE A 95 -1.60 0.35 11.71
N VAL A 96 -2.75 0.96 11.43
CA VAL A 96 -2.88 2.05 10.44
C VAL A 96 -1.99 3.25 10.81
N GLU A 97 -1.91 3.60 12.09
CA GLU A 97 -1.07 4.70 12.60
C GLU A 97 0.41 4.38 12.50
N LEU A 98 0.81 3.14 12.81
CA LEU A 98 2.19 2.65 12.74
C LEU A 98 2.78 2.80 11.34
N VAL A 99 1.98 2.49 10.31
CA VAL A 99 2.40 2.62 8.90
C VAL A 99 2.13 4.01 8.29
N GLY A 100 1.71 4.97 9.12
CA GLY A 100 1.47 6.35 8.72
C GLY A 100 0.29 6.54 7.75
N LEU A 101 -0.56 5.54 7.56
CA LEU A 101 -1.63 5.55 6.55
C LEU A 101 -2.73 6.58 6.85
N LEU A 102 -3.07 6.76 8.13
CA LEU A 102 -4.13 7.68 8.57
C LEU A 102 -3.87 8.18 10.00
N PRO A 103 -4.09 9.48 10.30
CA PRO A 103 -4.24 9.94 11.67
C PRO A 103 -5.52 9.35 12.30
N THR A 104 -5.38 8.68 13.45
CA THR A 104 -6.48 7.89 14.05
C THR A 104 -7.16 8.55 15.25
N LEU A 105 -6.69 9.72 15.70
CA LEU A 105 -7.18 10.39 16.92
C LEU A 105 -8.71 10.57 16.93
N MET A 106 -9.27 11.07 15.83
CA MET A 106 -10.72 11.28 15.70
C MET A 106 -11.50 9.96 15.74
N LEU A 107 -10.92 8.89 15.17
CA LEU A 107 -11.54 7.56 15.14
C LEU A 107 -11.53 6.88 16.51
N LYS A 108 -10.47 7.09 17.31
CA LYS A 108 -10.38 6.62 18.70
C LYS A 108 -11.49 7.22 19.56
N ASN A 109 -11.72 8.54 19.45
CA ASN A 109 -12.78 9.23 20.20
C ASN A 109 -14.18 8.69 19.87
N ILE A 110 -14.45 8.37 18.61
CA ILE A 110 -15.73 7.77 18.18
C ILE A 110 -15.93 6.37 18.79
N ASN A 111 -14.85 5.59 18.91
CA ASN A 111 -14.89 4.25 19.48
C ASN A 111 -15.12 4.26 21.01
N ASP A 112 -14.61 5.27 21.72
CA ASP A 112 -14.85 5.40 23.16
C ASP A 112 -16.31 5.78 23.46
N GLU A 113 -16.88 6.68 22.67
CA GLU A 113 -18.30 7.08 22.79
C GLU A 113 -19.26 5.94 22.48
N ARG A 114 -18.87 5.01 21.60
CA ARG A 114 -19.62 3.79 21.36
C ARG A 114 -19.83 3.00 22.65
N ASN A 115 -18.83 2.94 23.52
CA ASN A 115 -18.99 2.21 24.77
C ASN A 115 -20.08 2.87 25.63
N LEU A 116 -20.18 4.20 25.62
CA LEU A 116 -21.23 4.94 26.33
C LEU A 116 -22.62 4.76 25.68
N ILE A 117 -22.72 4.77 24.36
CA ILE A 117 -24.01 4.64 23.66
C ILE A 117 -24.53 3.19 23.73
N GLU A 118 -23.68 2.20 23.45
CA GLU A 118 -24.07 0.79 23.38
C GLU A 118 -24.16 0.12 24.76
N HIS A 119 -23.42 0.59 25.77
CA HIS A 119 -23.45 0.00 27.12
C HIS A 119 -24.20 0.84 28.17
N ASP A 120 -24.20 2.18 28.06
CA ASP A 120 -24.97 3.04 28.97
C ASP A 120 -26.34 3.46 28.38
N TYR A 121 -26.73 2.90 27.22
CA TYR A 121 -28.02 3.11 26.56
C TYR A 121 -28.39 4.59 26.32
N ARG A 122 -27.37 5.45 26.16
CA ARG A 122 -27.57 6.88 25.91
C ARG A 122 -27.88 7.13 24.44
N VAL A 123 -28.88 7.97 24.18
CA VAL A 123 -29.18 8.42 22.81
C VAL A 123 -28.15 9.48 22.39
N PRO A 124 -27.52 9.35 21.22
CA PRO A 124 -26.59 10.36 20.74
C PRO A 124 -27.31 11.69 20.41
N GLU A 125 -26.67 12.79 20.78
CA GLU A 125 -27.14 14.13 20.40
C GLU A 125 -27.03 14.32 18.88
N GLU A 126 -27.99 15.03 18.28
CA GLU A 126 -28.02 15.26 16.82
C GLU A 126 -26.72 15.91 16.33
N LYS A 127 -26.23 16.93 17.05
CA LYS A 127 -24.96 17.59 16.76
C LYS A 127 -23.81 16.59 16.70
N ARG A 128 -23.77 15.66 17.66
CA ARG A 128 -22.70 14.67 17.73
C ARG A 128 -22.78 13.67 16.57
N VAL A 129 -23.98 13.23 16.19
CA VAL A 129 -24.15 12.36 15.03
C VAL A 129 -23.64 13.04 13.76
N LYS A 130 -23.91 14.34 13.57
CA LYS A 130 -23.39 15.12 12.43
C LYS A 130 -21.87 15.21 12.43
N GLU A 131 -21.24 15.45 13.58
CA GLU A 131 -19.77 15.46 13.67
C GLU A 131 -19.16 14.10 13.28
N VAL A 132 -19.80 12.98 13.64
CA VAL A 132 -19.33 11.64 13.25
C VAL A 132 -19.53 11.38 11.75
N ILE A 133 -20.62 11.87 11.16
CA ILE A 133 -20.83 11.86 9.70
C ILE A 133 -19.70 12.61 9.00
N ASP A 134 -19.40 13.83 9.43
CA ASP A 134 -18.34 14.65 8.83
C ASP A 134 -16.99 13.93 8.88
N VAL A 135 -16.68 13.27 10.00
CA VAL A 135 -15.45 12.47 10.14
C VAL A 135 -15.45 11.28 9.18
N ALA A 136 -16.58 10.60 9.01
CA ALA A 136 -16.70 9.49 8.07
C ALA A 136 -16.51 9.97 6.62
N GLU A 137 -17.14 11.08 6.22
CA GLU A 137 -16.98 11.65 4.88
C GLU A 137 -15.52 12.07 4.61
N LEU A 138 -14.89 12.76 5.58
CA LEU A 138 -13.47 13.12 5.51
C LEU A 138 -12.56 11.90 5.38
N LEU A 139 -12.84 10.83 6.12
CA LEU A 139 -12.09 9.58 6.01
C LEU A 139 -12.19 9.00 4.60
N TYR A 140 -13.38 8.94 4.01
CA TYR A 140 -13.58 8.41 2.65
C TYR A 140 -12.82 9.26 1.63
N MET A 141 -13.03 10.58 1.65
CA MET A 141 -12.34 11.53 0.76
C MET A 141 -10.81 11.43 0.87
N ALA A 142 -10.27 11.34 2.09
CA ALA A 142 -8.83 11.28 2.33
C ALA A 142 -8.20 9.97 1.82
N THR A 143 -8.98 8.89 1.77
CA THR A 143 -8.46 7.54 1.53
C THR A 143 -8.79 6.99 0.14
N ASP A 144 -9.66 7.64 -0.63
CA ASP A 144 -10.04 7.21 -1.98
C ASP A 144 -8.81 7.10 -2.90
N LYS A 145 -7.93 8.12 -2.84
CA LYS A 145 -6.68 8.13 -3.61
C LYS A 145 -5.74 7.00 -3.18
N ILE A 146 -5.72 6.64 -1.90
CA ILE A 146 -4.85 5.59 -1.37
C ILE A 146 -5.33 4.23 -1.89
N LEU A 147 -6.63 3.94 -1.76
CA LEU A 147 -7.21 2.68 -2.20
C LEU A 147 -7.10 2.48 -3.72
N GLY A 148 -7.24 3.54 -4.52
CA GLY A 148 -7.14 3.46 -5.97
C GLY A 148 -5.71 3.37 -6.53
N LYS A 149 -4.67 3.57 -5.71
CA LYS A 149 -3.29 3.75 -6.21
C LYS A 149 -2.23 3.01 -5.40
N THR A 150 -2.60 1.99 -4.63
CA THR A 150 -1.59 1.27 -3.84
C THR A 150 -0.79 0.30 -4.73
N PRO A 151 0.55 0.37 -4.73
CA PRO A 151 1.39 -0.60 -5.43
C PRO A 151 1.21 -1.98 -4.80
N ILE A 152 0.81 -2.97 -5.60
CA ILE A 152 0.77 -4.38 -5.19
C ILE A 152 1.97 -5.16 -5.71
N GLU A 153 2.70 -4.62 -6.69
CA GLU A 153 3.97 -5.16 -7.15
C GLU A 153 4.96 -4.02 -7.34
N VAL A 154 6.19 -4.25 -6.87
CA VAL A 154 7.32 -3.33 -7.05
C VAL A 154 8.58 -4.12 -7.42
N ILE A 155 9.47 -3.49 -8.19
CA ILE A 155 10.85 -3.93 -8.34
C ILE A 155 11.70 -3.27 -7.28
N ILE A 156 12.54 -4.08 -6.65
CA ILE A 156 13.55 -3.65 -5.68
C ILE A 156 14.91 -3.85 -6.32
N GLY A 157 15.71 -2.78 -6.38
CA GLY A 157 17.08 -2.82 -6.86
C GLY A 157 18.07 -2.83 -5.71
N PHE A 158 19.08 -3.70 -5.79
CA PHE A 158 20.18 -3.83 -4.84
C PHE A 158 21.49 -3.35 -5.46
N ASP A 159 22.49 -3.11 -4.61
CA ASP A 159 23.88 -2.82 -5.00
C ASP A 159 24.74 -4.10 -5.09
N THR A 160 24.24 -5.22 -4.58
CA THR A 160 24.90 -6.53 -4.68
C THR A 160 24.02 -7.54 -5.41
N GLU A 161 24.63 -8.51 -6.08
CA GLU A 161 23.89 -9.63 -6.66
C GLU A 161 23.10 -10.38 -5.57
N PRO A 162 21.81 -10.69 -5.79
CA PRO A 162 21.03 -10.41 -7.01
C PRO A 162 20.69 -8.91 -7.18
N LEU A 163 20.98 -8.34 -8.35
CA LEU A 163 20.76 -6.90 -8.58
C LEU A 163 19.29 -6.46 -8.46
N HIS A 164 18.34 -7.34 -8.77
CA HIS A 164 16.91 -7.02 -8.74
C HIS A 164 16.07 -8.15 -8.16
N ARG A 165 14.95 -7.77 -7.54
CA ARG A 165 13.88 -8.64 -7.10
C ARG A 165 12.53 -8.02 -7.40
N VAL A 166 11.52 -8.86 -7.59
CA VAL A 166 10.13 -8.44 -7.61
C VAL A 166 9.52 -8.75 -6.25
N MET A 167 8.87 -7.77 -5.64
CA MET A 167 8.09 -7.93 -4.42
C MET A 167 6.62 -7.76 -4.77
N ARG A 168 5.78 -8.68 -4.28
CA ARG A 168 4.33 -8.63 -4.38
C ARG A 168 3.70 -8.62 -3.01
N ILE A 169 2.66 -7.80 -2.85
CA ILE A 169 1.73 -7.92 -1.75
C ILE A 169 0.69 -8.98 -2.17
N GLU A 170 0.44 -9.94 -1.30
CA GLU A 170 -0.62 -10.94 -1.44
C GLU A 170 -1.68 -10.70 -0.36
N PRO A 171 -2.66 -9.80 -0.57
CA PRO A 171 -3.61 -9.40 0.46
C PRO A 171 -4.38 -10.54 1.10
N GLN A 172 -4.81 -11.51 0.27
CA GLN A 172 -5.61 -12.64 0.73
C GLN A 172 -4.84 -13.59 1.64
N LYS A 173 -3.51 -13.66 1.49
CA LYS A 173 -2.64 -14.48 2.34
C LYS A 173 -2.06 -13.69 3.51
N GLY A 174 -2.08 -12.36 3.44
CA GLY A 174 -1.43 -11.52 4.44
C GLY A 174 0.08 -11.59 4.38
N GLN A 175 0.66 -11.59 3.18
CA GLN A 175 2.09 -11.85 2.97
C GLN A 175 2.71 -10.90 1.95
N LEU A 176 4.00 -10.63 2.12
CA LEU A 176 4.87 -10.16 1.05
C LEU A 176 5.58 -11.36 0.44
N GLU A 177 5.47 -11.52 -0.87
CA GLU A 177 6.15 -12.57 -1.63
C GLU A 177 7.25 -11.94 -2.50
N PHE A 178 8.42 -12.57 -2.52
CA PHE A 178 9.56 -12.11 -3.30
C PHE A 178 9.93 -13.13 -4.37
N PHE A 179 10.29 -12.61 -5.54
CA PHE A 179 10.62 -13.41 -6.72
C PHE A 179 11.95 -12.94 -7.30
N GLY A 180 12.73 -13.88 -7.82
CA GLY A 180 13.85 -13.54 -8.68
C GLY A 180 13.36 -13.00 -10.02
N ILE A 181 14.16 -12.12 -10.61
CA ILE A 181 13.92 -11.58 -11.94
C ILE A 181 15.21 -11.66 -12.74
N LYS A 182 15.09 -12.11 -13.98
CA LYS A 182 16.18 -12.23 -14.94
C LYS A 182 15.85 -11.41 -16.17
N ALA A 183 16.75 -10.52 -16.54
CA ALA A 183 16.71 -9.86 -17.83
C ALA A 183 17.35 -10.77 -18.88
N LYS A 184 16.77 -10.83 -20.08
CA LYS A 184 17.42 -11.51 -21.21
C LYS A 184 18.69 -10.75 -21.61
N LYS A 185 19.76 -11.50 -21.89
CA LYS A 185 21.15 -11.02 -22.00
C LYS A 185 21.35 -9.89 -23.03
N GLU A 186 20.50 -9.84 -24.04
CA GLU A 186 20.55 -8.88 -25.15
C GLU A 186 20.06 -7.46 -24.77
N GLU A 187 19.40 -7.31 -23.62
CA GLU A 187 18.75 -6.06 -23.20
C GLU A 187 19.50 -5.32 -22.09
N VAL A 188 20.63 -5.87 -21.65
CA VAL A 188 21.52 -5.22 -20.68
C VAL A 188 22.51 -4.34 -21.45
N MET A 189 22.23 -3.04 -21.51
CA MET A 189 23.14 -2.10 -22.14
C MET A 189 24.21 -1.62 -21.15
N LYS A 190 25.46 -1.60 -21.61
CA LYS A 190 26.60 -1.02 -20.88
C LYS A 190 26.71 0.45 -21.25
N PHE A 191 26.48 1.35 -20.28
CA PHE A 191 26.50 2.80 -20.52
C PHE A 191 27.94 3.34 -20.61
N ASN A 192 28.88 2.74 -19.87
CA ASN A 192 30.28 3.13 -19.88
C ASN A 192 31.18 1.95 -19.43
N GLU A 193 32.24 1.66 -20.17
CA GLU A 193 33.20 0.60 -19.84
C GLU A 193 34.00 0.86 -18.57
N ASP A 194 34.30 2.13 -18.29
CA ASP A 194 35.15 2.55 -17.17
C ASP A 194 34.42 2.46 -15.82
N PHE A 195 33.09 2.59 -15.83
CA PHE A 195 32.27 2.63 -14.61
C PHE A 195 31.43 1.37 -14.39
N ASN A 196 31.46 0.40 -15.31
CA ASN A 196 30.63 -0.82 -15.26
C ASN A 196 29.14 -0.53 -14.99
N ILE A 197 28.60 0.52 -15.60
CA ILE A 197 27.20 0.89 -15.44
C ILE A 197 26.35 0.05 -16.41
N TYR A 198 25.44 -0.77 -15.86
CA TYR A 198 24.45 -1.55 -16.59
C TYR A 198 23.06 -0.96 -16.36
N PHE A 199 22.21 -0.91 -17.37
CA PHE A 199 20.82 -0.51 -17.20
C PHE A 199 19.87 -1.36 -18.03
N ILE A 200 18.62 -1.45 -17.57
CA ILE A 200 17.56 -2.15 -18.28
C ILE A 200 16.58 -1.11 -18.82
N LYS A 201 16.46 -1.02 -20.13
CA LYS A 201 15.83 0.12 -20.82
C LYS A 201 14.30 0.17 -20.69
N GLU A 202 13.67 -0.92 -20.30
CA GLU A 202 12.23 -1.15 -20.53
C GLU A 202 11.41 -1.21 -19.23
N LYS A 203 10.08 -1.09 -19.35
CA LYS A 203 9.16 -1.38 -18.24
C LYS A 203 9.17 -2.89 -17.99
N LEU A 204 9.02 -3.34 -16.74
CA LEU A 204 8.77 -4.76 -16.51
C LEU A 204 7.44 -5.22 -17.12
N ARG A 205 6.43 -4.34 -17.13
CA ARG A 205 5.09 -4.63 -17.63
C ARG A 205 4.66 -3.69 -18.76
N GLY A 206 3.97 -4.26 -19.73
CA GLY A 206 3.27 -3.52 -20.79
C GLY A 206 2.06 -2.74 -20.27
N ILE A 207 1.41 -1.99 -21.16
CA ILE A 207 0.16 -1.27 -20.85
C ILE A 207 -0.96 -2.26 -20.49
N ASP A 208 -0.90 -3.47 -21.03
CA ASP A 208 -1.80 -4.59 -20.74
C ASP A 208 -1.52 -5.29 -19.40
N GLY A 209 -0.53 -4.81 -18.63
CA GLY A 209 -0.12 -5.39 -17.36
C GLY A 209 0.64 -6.72 -17.49
N ARG A 210 0.90 -7.22 -18.70
CA ARG A 210 1.68 -8.43 -18.91
C ARG A 210 3.17 -8.14 -18.77
N ILE A 211 3.92 -9.13 -18.29
CA ILE A 211 5.38 -9.05 -18.22
C ILE A 211 5.90 -8.91 -19.66
N LEU A 212 6.75 -7.93 -19.91
CA LEU A 212 7.36 -7.77 -21.23
C LEU A 212 8.28 -8.97 -21.52
N PRO A 213 8.38 -9.43 -22.78
CA PRO A 213 9.10 -10.65 -23.15
C PRO A 213 10.60 -10.62 -22.84
N PHE A 214 11.14 -9.47 -22.47
CA PHE A 214 12.52 -9.21 -22.08
C PHE A 214 12.86 -9.67 -20.65
N TYR A 215 11.85 -9.95 -19.84
CA TYR A 215 12.01 -10.35 -18.45
C TYR A 215 11.39 -11.70 -18.19
N GLU A 216 12.05 -12.47 -17.34
CA GLU A 216 11.51 -13.69 -16.75
C GLU A 216 11.50 -13.50 -15.24
N ILE A 217 10.33 -13.70 -14.63
CA ILE A 217 10.17 -13.74 -13.18
C ILE A 217 10.15 -15.20 -12.79
N ASP A 218 10.95 -15.59 -11.81
CA ASP A 218 10.97 -16.97 -11.31
C ASP A 218 9.56 -17.36 -10.85
N GLU A 219 9.12 -18.57 -11.20
CA GLU A 219 7.79 -19.08 -10.81
C GLU A 219 7.71 -19.34 -9.30
N GLU A 220 8.83 -19.70 -8.68
CA GLU A 220 8.92 -19.99 -7.26
C GLU A 220 9.20 -18.74 -6.42
N VAL A 221 8.48 -18.64 -5.30
CA VAL A 221 8.70 -17.61 -4.30
C VAL A 221 10.02 -17.86 -3.59
N CYS A 222 10.94 -16.90 -3.68
CA CYS A 222 12.25 -16.99 -3.06
C CYS A 222 12.20 -16.72 -1.55
N ASN A 223 11.35 -15.79 -1.11
CA ASN A 223 11.13 -15.47 0.29
C ASN A 223 9.69 -15.01 0.55
N ARG A 224 9.22 -15.21 1.79
CA ARG A 224 7.91 -14.74 2.26
C ARG A 224 8.06 -14.02 3.59
N ILE A 225 7.36 -12.90 3.73
CA ILE A 225 7.23 -12.20 5.00
C ILE A 225 5.75 -12.20 5.39
N ASP A 226 5.46 -12.69 6.59
CA ASP A 226 4.14 -12.68 7.18
C ASP A 226 3.81 -11.29 7.74
N LEU A 227 2.63 -10.76 7.39
CA LEU A 227 2.19 -9.42 7.73
C LEU A 227 1.37 -9.35 9.04
N SER A 228 1.46 -10.36 9.91
CA SER A 228 0.86 -10.27 11.24
C SER A 228 1.50 -9.16 12.08
N TYR A 229 0.70 -8.54 12.94
CA TYR A 229 1.16 -7.49 13.83
C TYR A 229 2.26 -7.95 14.79
N THR A 230 2.26 -9.22 15.18
CA THR A 230 3.32 -9.83 15.98
C THR A 230 4.67 -9.86 15.27
N ASN A 231 4.67 -9.85 13.94
CA ASN A 231 5.86 -9.86 13.09
C ASN A 231 6.19 -8.48 12.51
N ARG A 232 5.66 -7.38 13.08
CA ARG A 232 5.78 -6.02 12.52
C ARG A 232 7.19 -5.55 12.20
N GLU A 233 8.17 -5.94 13.01
CA GLU A 233 9.58 -5.61 12.79
C GLU A 233 10.08 -6.10 11.42
N ASN A 234 9.38 -7.08 10.83
CA ASN A 234 9.72 -7.66 9.54
C ASN A 234 9.04 -7.01 8.33
N TRP A 235 8.12 -6.06 8.51
CA TRP A 235 7.41 -5.49 7.36
C TRP A 235 7.08 -4.01 7.48
N GLU A 236 7.10 -3.44 8.69
CA GLU A 236 6.71 -2.06 8.95
C GLU A 236 7.45 -1.07 8.04
N LEU A 237 8.78 -1.19 7.95
CA LEU A 237 9.60 -0.32 7.10
C LEU A 237 9.25 -0.45 5.62
N ILE A 238 8.93 -1.67 5.15
CA ILE A 238 8.55 -1.92 3.76
C ILE A 238 7.21 -1.23 3.46
N ILE A 239 6.21 -1.42 4.32
CA ILE A 239 4.89 -0.85 4.11
C ILE A 239 4.92 0.68 4.22
N ASN A 240 5.67 1.24 5.17
CA ASN A 240 5.92 2.67 5.27
C ASN A 240 6.48 3.26 3.98
N GLN A 241 7.43 2.55 3.37
CA GLN A 241 8.01 2.97 2.10
C GLN A 241 7.03 2.88 0.93
N LEU A 242 6.21 1.82 0.87
CA LEU A 242 5.17 1.70 -0.14
C LEU A 242 4.14 2.84 -0.01
N TYR A 243 3.78 3.20 1.21
CA TYR A 243 2.90 4.34 1.44
C TYR A 243 3.56 5.67 1.06
N SER A 244 4.85 5.87 1.34
CA SER A 244 5.56 7.10 0.97
C SER A 244 5.58 7.32 -0.56
N ILE A 245 5.68 6.24 -1.33
CA ILE A 245 5.54 6.23 -2.79
C ILE A 245 4.17 6.78 -3.22
N VAL A 246 3.08 6.34 -2.56
CA VAL A 246 1.71 6.80 -2.84
C VAL A 246 1.54 8.27 -2.43
N LYS A 247 2.01 8.63 -1.22
CA LYS A 247 1.83 9.95 -0.63
C LYS A 247 2.55 11.05 -1.40
N ASN A 248 3.77 10.79 -1.86
CA ASN A 248 4.60 11.82 -2.50
C ASN A 248 4.15 12.15 -3.92
N ASP A 249 3.10 11.48 -4.45
CA ASP A 249 2.62 11.62 -5.84
C ASP A 249 3.76 11.53 -6.86
N ALA A 250 4.91 10.96 -6.48
CA ALA A 250 6.19 11.07 -7.18
C ALA A 250 6.17 10.35 -8.54
N PHE A 251 5.12 9.56 -8.78
CA PHE A 251 4.86 8.83 -10.02
C PHE A 251 3.75 9.47 -10.88
N ASN A 252 3.07 10.52 -10.39
CA ASN A 252 1.85 11.07 -10.99
C ASN A 252 2.03 12.33 -11.86
N ASN A 253 3.23 12.57 -12.40
CA ASN A 253 3.34 13.25 -13.70
C ASN A 253 3.19 12.28 -14.89
N THR A 254 2.50 11.16 -14.70
CA THR A 254 1.95 10.38 -15.82
C THR A 254 0.56 10.92 -16.17
N GLY A 255 0.57 12.12 -16.75
CA GLY A 255 -0.60 12.73 -17.36
C GLY A 255 -1.19 11.82 -18.44
N ALA A 256 -2.51 11.77 -18.48
CA ALA A 256 -3.28 11.19 -19.57
C ALA A 256 -2.77 11.68 -20.94
N TYR A 257 -2.74 10.76 -21.88
CA TYR A 257 -2.40 11.00 -23.28
C TYR A 257 -3.27 12.13 -23.85
N LYS A 258 -2.64 13.26 -24.16
CA LYS A 258 -3.10 14.13 -25.25
C LYS A 258 -2.14 13.94 -26.42
N GLU A 259 -2.71 13.56 -27.55
CA GLU A 259 -2.04 13.37 -28.83
C GLU A 259 -1.15 14.60 -29.13
N ASN A 260 0.12 14.34 -29.45
CA ASN A 260 1.14 15.30 -29.94
C ASN A 260 2.14 15.94 -28.94
N CYS A 261 2.42 15.34 -27.79
CA CYS A 261 3.60 15.72 -26.98
C CYS A 261 4.60 14.55 -26.85
N ILE A 262 5.84 14.76 -27.33
CA ILE A 262 6.99 13.96 -26.89
C ILE A 262 7.37 14.47 -25.51
N SER A 263 6.99 13.74 -24.46
CA SER A 263 7.52 13.97 -23.11
C SER A 263 8.62 12.96 -22.82
N THR A 264 9.84 13.45 -22.60
CA THR A 264 10.90 12.67 -21.97
C THR A 264 10.84 12.94 -20.49
N VAL A 265 10.15 12.07 -19.76
CA VAL A 265 10.12 12.13 -18.30
C VAL A 265 11.15 11.13 -17.77
N VAL A 266 12.31 11.64 -17.39
CA VAL A 266 13.32 10.92 -16.61
C VAL A 266 12.95 11.10 -15.14
N HIS A 267 12.19 10.17 -14.57
CA HIS A 267 12.13 10.03 -13.13
C HIS A 267 13.29 9.14 -12.70
N ILE A 268 14.31 9.76 -12.12
CA ILE A 268 15.26 9.08 -11.28
C ILE A 268 14.68 9.18 -9.86
N PRO A 269 13.93 8.19 -9.35
CA PRO A 269 13.79 8.07 -7.91
C PRO A 269 15.12 7.54 -7.39
N ILE A 270 16.14 8.40 -7.28
CA ILE A 270 17.09 8.23 -6.19
C ILE A 270 16.28 8.62 -4.94
N SER A 271 15.40 7.71 -4.52
CA SER A 271 15.34 7.46 -3.09
C SER A 271 16.69 6.82 -2.82
N SER A 272 17.75 7.63 -2.68
CA SER A 272 18.94 7.19 -1.96
C SER A 272 18.37 6.90 -0.58
N MET A 273 18.01 5.64 -0.35
CA MET A 273 17.58 5.17 0.94
C MET A 273 18.83 5.26 1.80
N HIS A 274 19.06 6.43 2.36
CA HIS A 274 20.04 6.61 3.42
C HIS A 274 19.53 5.99 4.73
N GLU A 275 18.32 5.42 4.74
CA GLU A 275 17.86 4.54 5.80
C GLU A 275 18.56 3.18 5.71
N THR A 276 19.78 3.13 6.25
CA THR A 276 20.54 1.90 6.49
C THR A 276 19.67 0.80 7.11
N ALA A 277 18.71 1.17 7.96
CA ALA A 277 17.77 0.24 8.59
C ALA A 277 16.94 -0.58 7.59
N LEU A 278 16.34 0.03 6.56
CA LEU A 278 15.54 -0.68 5.55
C LEU A 278 16.45 -1.51 4.63
N SER A 279 17.61 -0.96 4.23
CA SER A 279 18.63 -1.69 3.46
C SER A 279 19.10 -2.96 4.17
N ASP A 280 19.55 -2.83 5.42
CA ASP A 280 19.98 -3.96 6.25
C ASP A 280 18.85 -4.94 6.51
N PHE A 281 17.62 -4.44 6.67
CA PHE A 281 16.43 -5.26 6.85
C PHE A 281 16.17 -6.15 5.63
N LEU A 282 16.13 -5.56 4.43
CA LEU A 282 15.90 -6.30 3.19
C LEU A 282 17.04 -7.28 2.90
N ILE A 283 18.30 -6.84 3.02
CA ILE A 283 19.48 -7.69 2.81
C ILE A 283 19.43 -8.93 3.72
N ARG A 284 19.11 -8.75 5.01
CA ARG A 284 18.95 -9.87 5.97
C ARG A 284 17.89 -10.86 5.54
N ASN A 285 16.74 -10.37 5.08
CA ASN A 285 15.62 -11.22 4.66
C ASN A 285 15.88 -11.91 3.32
N PHE A 286 16.65 -11.30 2.41
CA PHE A 286 16.89 -11.85 1.07
C PHE A 286 18.10 -12.78 0.96
N ASN A 287 19.17 -12.55 1.72
CA ASN A 287 20.40 -13.35 1.61
C ASN A 287 20.35 -14.70 2.34
N SER A 288 19.26 -15.00 3.06
CA SER A 288 19.11 -16.23 3.85
C SER A 288 19.07 -17.53 3.02
N ARG A 289 18.90 -17.45 1.68
CA ARG A 289 18.89 -18.62 0.77
C ARG A 289 20.10 -18.79 -0.15
N LEU A 290 21.06 -17.86 -0.18
CA LEU A 290 22.30 -18.04 -0.98
C LEU A 290 23.31 -19.03 -0.36
N LYS A 291 22.94 -19.72 0.74
CA LYS A 291 23.77 -20.71 1.45
C LYS A 291 23.31 -22.18 1.29
N LYS A 292 22.49 -22.51 0.28
CA LYS A 292 22.22 -23.90 -0.09
C LYS A 292 22.60 -24.16 -1.53
#